data_AF-A0A646KL47-F1
#
_entry.id   AF-A0A646KL47-F1
#
_cell.length_a   1.000
_cell.length_b   1.000
_cell.length_c   1.000
_cell.angle_alpha   90.00
_cell.angle_beta   90.00
_cell.angle_gamma   90.00
#
_symmetry.space_group_name_H-M   'P 1'
#
loop_
_entity.id
_entity.type
_entity.pdbx_description
1 polymer ?
#
loop_
_entity_poly.entity_id
_entity_poly.type
_entity_poly.pdbx_seq_one_letter_code
_entity_poly.pdbx_strand_id
1 'polypeptide(L)'
;MALHWDPHESATDPYFGARLWLQTGTRHGWVWAYNPEHLDLIKRFVQASLREGIPWHDHGRKMTVVARLPAWMQHAKNRDEVLRAIARIHASLLRT
;
A
#
# COMPACT_ATOMS: atom_id res chain seq x y z
N MET A 1 23.47 1.67 6.34
CA MET A 1 22.80 1.03 5.19
C MET A 1 21.62 1.88 4.81
N ALA A 2 21.72 2.68 3.75
CA ALA A 2 20.59 3.44 3.25
C ALA A 2 19.65 2.47 2.54
N LEU A 3 18.40 2.40 3.00
CA LEU A 3 17.32 1.76 2.24
C LEU A 3 17.19 2.53 0.93
N HIS A 4 17.77 2.02 -0.14
CA HIS A 4 17.46 2.51 -1.47
C HIS A 4 15.98 2.15 -1.70
N TRP A 5 15.13 3.17 -1.65
CA TRP A 5 13.72 3.01 -1.94
C TRP A 5 13.58 3.19 -3.44
N ASP A 6 13.70 2.10 -4.20
CA ASP A 6 13.34 2.13 -5.62
C ASP A 6 11.83 1.88 -5.72
N PRO A 7 11.02 2.87 -6.14
CA PRO A 7 9.56 2.73 -6.20
C PRO A 7 9.09 1.69 -7.23
N HIS A 8 10.01 1.20 -8.08
CA HIS A 8 9.76 0.18 -9.10
C HIS A 8 10.23 -1.22 -8.69
N GLU A 9 10.99 -1.37 -7.60
CA GLU A 9 11.43 -2.67 -7.12
C GLU A 9 10.30 -3.37 -6.36
N SER A 10 10.23 -4.71 -6.48
CA SER A 10 9.22 -5.50 -5.79
C SER A 10 9.37 -5.37 -4.27
N ALA A 11 8.26 -5.31 -3.57
CA ALA A 11 8.24 -5.17 -2.13
C ALA A 11 8.94 -6.36 -1.47
N THR A 12 9.95 -6.04 -0.67
CA THR A 12 10.85 -6.98 -0.01
C THR A 12 10.85 -6.69 1.49
N ASP A 13 10.80 -7.76 2.29
CA ASP A 13 10.86 -7.64 3.74
C ASP A 13 12.22 -7.05 4.18
N PRO A 14 12.22 -5.99 5.01
CA PRO A 14 13.44 -5.29 5.37
C PRO A 14 14.35 -6.08 6.34
N TYR A 15 13.83 -7.12 7.00
CA TYR A 15 14.58 -7.93 7.97
C TYR A 15 15.17 -9.20 7.34
N PHE A 16 14.40 -9.87 6.47
CA PHE A 16 14.77 -11.14 5.86
C PHE A 16 15.21 -11.00 4.39
N GLY A 17 15.00 -9.84 3.75
CA GLY A 17 15.27 -9.66 2.32
C GLY A 17 14.37 -10.52 1.43
N ALA A 18 13.28 -11.06 1.97
CA ALA A 18 12.39 -11.96 1.27
C ALA A 18 11.31 -11.20 0.50
N ARG A 19 11.03 -11.63 -0.73
CA ARG A 19 9.97 -11.06 -1.55
C ARG A 19 8.61 -11.29 -0.90
N LEU A 20 7.81 -10.24 -0.71
CA LEU A 20 6.47 -10.37 -0.14
C LEU A 20 5.52 -11.12 -1.10
N TRP A 21 4.69 -11.99 -0.56
CA TRP A 21 3.74 -12.77 -1.36
C TRP A 21 2.55 -11.93 -1.83
N LEU A 22 2.05 -11.06 -0.94
CA LEU A 22 0.92 -10.19 -1.21
C LEU A 22 1.40 -8.88 -1.80
N GLN A 23 1.71 -8.89 -3.09
CA GLN A 23 2.08 -7.67 -3.79
C GLN A 23 1.61 -7.67 -5.24
N THR A 24 1.40 -6.47 -5.77
CA THR A 24 1.08 -6.29 -7.19
C THR A 24 1.64 -4.96 -7.71
N GLY A 25 2.18 -5.01 -8.92
CA GLY A 25 2.74 -3.85 -9.60
C GLY A 25 1.64 -3.00 -10.21
N THR A 26 1.75 -1.68 -10.05
CA THR A 26 0.94 -0.68 -10.73
C THR A 26 1.87 0.27 -11.49
N ARG A 27 1.32 1.13 -12.35
CA ARG A 27 2.14 2.12 -13.08
C ARG A 27 2.80 3.15 -12.17
N HIS A 28 2.29 3.33 -10.95
CA HIS A 28 2.81 4.29 -9.96
C HIS A 28 3.69 3.65 -8.88
N GLY A 29 3.83 2.31 -8.90
CA GLY A 29 4.61 1.55 -7.93
C GLY A 29 3.92 0.27 -7.47
N TRP A 30 4.50 -0.40 -6.49
CA TRP A 30 3.96 -1.65 -5.95
C TRP A 30 3.02 -1.42 -4.76
N VAL A 31 1.86 -2.08 -4.79
CA VAL A 31 0.99 -2.24 -3.61
C VAL A 31 1.35 -3.57 -2.97
N TRP A 32 1.58 -3.58 -1.66
CA TRP A 32 2.00 -4.78 -0.94
C TRP A 32 1.43 -4.82 0.48
N ALA A 33 1.34 -6.03 1.04
CA ALA A 33 0.95 -6.27 2.42
C ALA A 33 1.73 -7.47 3.00
N TYR A 34 1.82 -7.57 4.32
CA TYR A 34 2.46 -8.70 5.01
C TYR A 34 1.49 -9.88 5.17
N ASN A 35 0.21 -9.59 5.38
CA ASN A 35 -0.85 -10.56 5.56
C ASN A 35 -2.20 -9.99 5.03
N PRO A 36 -3.24 -10.84 4.88
CA PRO A 36 -4.56 -10.39 4.41
C PRO A 36 -5.18 -9.31 5.30
N GLU A 37 -4.97 -9.38 6.62
CA GLU A 37 -5.49 -8.39 7.58
C GLU A 37 -4.89 -7.01 7.35
N HIS A 38 -3.59 -6.94 7.03
CA HIS A 38 -2.91 -5.70 6.64
C HIS A 38 -3.48 -5.17 5.32
N LEU A 39 -3.77 -6.04 4.37
CA LEU A 39 -4.38 -5.65 3.10
C LEU A 39 -5.78 -5.03 3.31
N ASP A 40 -6.59 -5.63 4.19
CA ASP A 40 -7.89 -5.10 4.58
C ASP A 40 -7.79 -3.76 5.33
N LEU A 41 -6.77 -3.59 6.18
CA LEU A 41 -6.49 -2.32 6.85
C LEU A 41 -6.21 -1.21 5.84
N ILE A 42 -5.35 -1.47 4.83
CA ILE A 42 -5.05 -0.53 3.75
C ILE A 42 -6.33 -0.20 2.97
N LYS A 43 -7.12 -1.21 2.61
CA LYS A 43 -8.39 -1.03 1.91
C LYS A 43 -9.34 -0.11 2.67
N ARG A 44 -9.56 -0.36 3.97
CA ARG A 44 -10.42 0.46 4.82
C ARG A 44 -9.92 1.89 4.92
N PHE A 45 -8.61 2.10 5.03
CA PHE A 45 -8.03 3.44 5.09
C PHE A 45 -8.20 4.22 3.78
N VAL A 46 -7.94 3.59 2.64
CA VAL A 46 -8.11 4.20 1.31
C VAL A 46 -9.59 4.53 1.07
N GLN A 47 -10.51 3.65 1.51
CA GLN A 47 -11.96 3.88 1.44
C GLN A 47 -12.44 4.96 2.43
N ALA A 48 -11.89 5.05 3.63
CA ALA A 48 -12.24 6.11 4.59
C ALA A 48 -11.77 7.48 4.07
N SER A 49 -10.56 7.54 3.52
CA SER A 49 -10.02 8.73 2.85
C SER A 49 -10.85 9.14 1.62
N LEU A 50 -11.70 8.27 1.06
CA LEU A 50 -12.65 8.62 0.01
C LEU A 50 -13.73 9.58 0.51
N ARG A 51 -14.11 9.49 1.80
CA ARG A 51 -15.20 10.27 2.40
C ARG A 51 -14.74 11.62 2.95
N GLU A 52 -13.47 11.73 3.29
CA GLU A 52 -12.88 12.96 3.82
C GLU A 52 -11.77 13.42 2.88
N GLY A 53 -11.96 14.57 2.25
CA GLY A 53 -10.88 15.28 1.55
C GLY A 53 -9.87 15.78 2.58
N ILE A 54 -9.08 14.89 3.17
CA ILE A 54 -8.07 15.26 4.17
C ILE A 54 -6.99 16.10 3.47
N PRO A 55 -6.75 17.35 3.91
CA PRO A 55 -5.65 18.15 3.40
C PRO A 55 -4.34 17.42 3.65
N TRP A 56 -3.58 17.20 2.59
CA TRP A 56 -2.28 16.51 2.60
C TRP A 56 -1.19 17.18 3.47
N HIS A 57 -1.51 18.33 4.06
CA HIS A 57 -0.62 19.19 4.83
C HIS A 57 -0.69 19.01 6.35
N ASP A 58 -1.37 17.99 6.87
CA ASP A 58 -1.31 17.72 8.30
C ASP A 58 -0.14 16.78 8.64
N HIS A 59 1.00 17.40 8.94
CA HIS A 59 2.26 16.78 9.38
C HIS A 59 2.20 16.22 10.82
N GLY A 60 1.02 15.98 11.38
CA GLY A 60 0.88 15.29 12.66
C GLY A 60 1.43 13.88 12.54
N ARG A 61 2.58 13.60 13.16
CA ARG A 61 3.26 12.29 13.27
C ARG A 61 2.29 11.10 13.29
N LYS A 62 1.91 10.59 12.12
CA LYS A 62 1.07 9.39 12.02
C LYS A 62 1.98 8.17 12.19
N MET A 63 2.10 7.69 13.43
CA MET A 63 2.87 6.50 13.81
C MET A 63 2.16 5.19 13.40
N THR A 64 1.19 5.24 12.50
CA THR A 64 0.46 4.06 12.05
C THR A 64 1.12 3.47 10.80
N VAL A 65 1.10 2.14 10.68
CA VAL A 65 1.65 1.40 9.52
C VAL A 65 1.11 1.97 8.19
N VAL A 66 -0.15 2.41 8.21
CA VAL A 66 -0.86 2.95 7.07
C VAL A 66 -0.36 4.34 6.65
N ALA A 67 0.12 5.16 7.58
CA ALA A 67 0.65 6.48 7.23
C ALA A 67 2.06 6.45 6.68
N ARG A 68 2.78 5.33 6.90
CA ARG A 68 4.06 5.04 6.23
C ARG A 68 3.89 4.52 4.81
N LEU A 69 2.65 4.39 4.33
CA LEU A 69 2.43 4.02 2.93
C LEU A 69 3.04 5.07 1.99
N PRO A 70 3.63 4.64 0.87
CA PRO A 70 4.04 5.50 -0.22
C PRO A 70 3.03 6.61 -0.52
N ALA A 71 3.55 7.83 -0.69
CA ALA A 71 2.70 9.01 -0.83
C ALA A 71 1.73 8.89 -2.02
N TRP A 72 2.14 8.23 -3.10
CA TRP A 72 1.29 8.01 -4.27
C TRP A 72 0.04 7.17 -3.95
N MET A 73 0.08 6.23 -2.99
CA MET A 73 -1.08 5.42 -2.61
C MET A 73 -2.11 6.21 -1.80
N GLN A 74 -1.64 7.22 -1.08
CA GLN A 74 -2.48 8.12 -0.28
C GLN A 74 -3.09 9.25 -1.15
N HIS A 75 -2.62 9.42 -2.40
CA HIS A 75 -3.08 10.47 -3.30
C HIS A 75 -4.46 10.16 -3.88
N ALA A 76 -5.37 11.14 -3.84
CA ALA A 76 -6.78 10.93 -4.24
C ALA A 76 -6.96 10.36 -5.65
N LYS A 77 -6.19 10.87 -6.61
CA LYS A 77 -6.19 10.44 -8.02
C LYS A 77 -5.78 8.98 -8.26
N ASN A 78 -5.08 8.35 -7.31
CA ASN A 78 -4.59 6.98 -7.44
C ASN A 78 -5.43 5.97 -6.65
N ARG A 79 -6.46 6.43 -5.92
CA ARG A 79 -7.25 5.58 -5.00
C ARG A 79 -7.91 4.40 -5.72
N ASP A 80 -8.55 4.63 -6.86
CA ASP A 80 -9.19 3.56 -7.64
C ASP A 80 -8.17 2.52 -8.11
N GLU A 81 -6.97 2.97 -8.46
CA GLU A 81 -5.88 2.11 -8.88
C GLU A 81 -5.38 1.24 -7.71
N VAL A 82 -5.23 1.82 -6.52
CA VAL A 82 -4.88 1.09 -5.29
C VAL A 82 -5.96 0.07 -4.92
N LEU A 83 -7.25 0.44 -4.99
CA LEU A 83 -8.34 -0.48 -4.68
C LEU A 83 -8.42 -1.65 -5.69
N ARG A 84 -8.18 -1.38 -6.97
CA ARG A 84 -8.08 -2.44 -8.00
C ARG A 84 -6.88 -3.34 -7.74
N ALA A 85 -5.73 -2.79 -7.35
CA ALA A 85 -4.56 -3.56 -6.99
C ALA A 85 -4.83 -4.48 -5.78
N ILE A 86 -5.46 -3.96 -4.74
CA ILE A 86 -5.88 -4.75 -3.57
C ILE A 86 -6.84 -5.88 -3.98
N ALA A 87 -7.83 -5.58 -4.83
CA ALA A 87 -8.77 -6.58 -5.32
C ALA A 87 -8.07 -7.71 -6.11
N ARG A 88 -7.03 -7.38 -6.90
CA ARG A 88 -6.22 -8.39 -7.60
C ARG A 88 -5.48 -9.31 -6.62
N ILE A 89 -4.90 -8.76 -5.55
CA ILE A 89 -4.22 -9.54 -4.51
C ILE A 89 -5.22 -10.47 -3.79
N HIS A 90 -6.43 -9.99 -3.45
CA HIS A 90 -7.48 -10.87 -2.90
C HIS A 90 -7.87 -11.98 -3.88
N ALA A 91 -7.99 -11.67 -5.17
CA ALA A 91 -8.32 -12.67 -6.18
C ALA A 91 -7.20 -13.70 -6.41
N SER A 92 -5.92 -13.38 -6.12
CA SER A 92 -4.85 -14.39 -6.13
C SER A 92 -4.90 -15.29 -4.90
N LEU A 93 -5.31 -14.77 -3.73
CA LEU A 93 -5.47 -15.56 -2.51
C LEU A 93 -6.56 -16.63 -2.64
N LEU A 94 -7.68 -16.31 -3.28
CA LEU A 94 -8.80 -17.26 -3.50
C LEU A 94 -8.49 -18.37 -4.52
N ARG A 95 -7.35 -18.29 -5.20
CA ARG A 95 -6.92 -19.24 -6.24
C ARG A 95 -5.90 -20.27 -5.76
N THR A 96 -5.47 -20.16 -4.51
CA THR A 96 -4.57 -21.09 -3.83
C THR A 96 -5.39 -21.95 -2.89
#